data_AF-A0A7C9PVH0-F1
#
_entry.id   AF-A0A7C9PVH0-F1
#
_cell.length_a   1.000
_cell.length_b   1.000
_cell.length_c   1.000
_cell.angle_alpha   90.00
_cell.angle_beta   90.00
_cell.angle_gamma   90.00
#
_symmetry.space_group_name_H-M   'P 1'
#
loop_
_entity.id
_entity.type
_entity.pdbx_description
1 polymer ?
#
loop_
_entity_poly.entity_id
_entity_poly.type
_entity_poly.pdbx_seq_one_letter_code
_entity_poly.pdbx_strand_id
1 'polypeptide(L)' 'MTNLNISIPESMQEFVNQQITCGNYNNASEYILHLIQKHQQQSTELEVMLNEGIESGLPIEVTESWWEQKRSMLVEKFSD' A
#
# COMPACT_ATOMS: atom_id res chain seq x y z
N MET A 1 -14.46 6.32 -22.59
CA MET A 1 -13.29 5.45 -22.35
C MET A 1 -12.17 5.92 -23.25
N THR A 2 -10.93 5.90 -22.74
CA THR A 2 -9.73 6.24 -23.49
C THR A 2 -8.96 4.96 -23.75
N ASN A 3 -8.47 4.76 -24.97
CA ASN A 3 -7.69 3.56 -25.30
C ASN A 3 -6.21 3.79 -25.00
N LEU A 4 -5.58 2.80 -24.35
CA LEU A 4 -4.14 2.75 -24.12
C LEU A 4 -3.57 1.57 -24.91
N ASN A 5 -2.69 1.85 -25.87
CA ASN A 5 -1.98 0.82 -26.62
C ASN A 5 -0.53 0.75 -26.14
N ILE A 6 -0.11 -0.44 -25.69
CA ILE A 6 1.23 -0.69 -25.15
C ILE A 6 1.80 -1.97 -25.74
N SER A 7 3.06 -1.91 -26.15
CA SER A 7 3.83 -3.11 -26.51
C SER A 7 4.53 -3.63 -25.26
N ILE A 8 4.36 -4.91 -24.97
CA ILE A 8 5.03 -5.58 -23.86
C ILE A 8 5.84 -6.77 -24.37
N PRO A 9 6.94 -7.15 -23.70
CA PRO A 9 7.66 -8.40 -23.99
C PRO A 9 6.76 -9.63 -23.83
N GLU A 10 7.08 -10.70 -24.56
CA GLU A 10 6.37 -11.98 -24.51
C GLU A 10 6.28 -12.53 -23.07
N SER A 11 7.37 -12.44 -22.30
CA SER A 11 7.40 -12.87 -20.90
C SER A 11 6.37 -12.13 -20.01
N MET A 12 6.12 -10.85 -20.28
CA MET A 12 5.09 -10.10 -19.56
C MET A 12 3.68 -10.51 -20.00
N GLN A 13 3.49 -10.84 -21.27
CA GLN A 13 2.21 -11.33 -21.78
C GLN A 13 1.86 -12.69 -21.14
N GLU A 14 2.82 -13.61 -21.07
CA GLU A 14 2.66 -14.90 -20.40
C GLU A 14 2.29 -14.73 -18.93
N PHE A 15 2.99 -13.83 -18.22
CA PHE A 15 2.68 -13.51 -16.84
C PHE A 15 1.24 -12.99 -16.68
N VAL A 16 0.82 -12.03 -17.50
CA VAL A 16 -0.56 -11.49 -17.46
C VAL A 16 -1.59 -12.60 -17.70
N ASN A 17 -1.36 -13.50 -18.65
CA ASN A 17 -2.27 -14.62 -18.94
C ASN A 17 -2.40 -15.60 -17.75
N GLN A 18 -1.30 -15.84 -17.02
CA GLN A 18 -1.36 -16.64 -15.79
C GLN A 18 -2.19 -15.93 -14.71
N GLN A 19 -2.01 -14.61 -14.55
CA GLN A 19 -2.77 -13.83 -13.58
C GLN A 19 -4.27 -13.77 -13.89
N ILE A 20 -4.65 -13.72 -15.17
CA ILE A 20 -6.05 -13.81 -15.59
C ILE A 20 -6.65 -15.15 -15.15
N THR A 21 -5.92 -16.24 -15.41
CA THR A 21 -6.37 -17.62 -15.12
C THR A 21 -6.47 -17.87 -13.62
N CYS A 22 -5.48 -17.43 -12.83
CA CYS A 22 -5.42 -17.64 -11.38
C CYS A 22 -6.27 -16.64 -10.58
N GLY A 23 -6.38 -15.41 -11.08
CA GLY A 23 -6.94 -14.25 -10.36
C GLY A 23 -8.40 -13.94 -10.68
N ASN A 24 -9.07 -14.80 -11.47
CA ASN A 24 -10.49 -14.65 -11.83
C ASN A 24 -10.81 -13.36 -12.63
N TYR A 25 -9.83 -12.82 -13.37
CA TYR A 25 -10.05 -11.69 -14.27
C TYR A 25 -10.59 -12.19 -15.62
N ASN A 26 -11.39 -11.36 -16.29
CA ASN A 26 -11.98 -11.73 -17.59
C ASN A 26 -11.03 -11.46 -18.76
N ASN A 27 -10.09 -10.52 -18.62
CA ASN A 27 -9.10 -10.18 -19.65
C ASN A 27 -7.91 -9.38 -19.10
N ALA A 28 -6.91 -9.15 -19.95
CA ALA A 28 -5.69 -8.42 -19.61
C ALA A 28 -5.97 -6.95 -19.23
N SER A 29 -6.91 -6.30 -19.89
CA SER A 29 -7.26 -4.90 -19.58
C SER A 29 -7.81 -4.77 -18.17
N GLU A 30 -8.67 -5.69 -17.74
CA GLU A 30 -9.20 -5.72 -16.38
C GLU A 30 -8.09 -5.91 -15.34
N TYR A 31 -7.19 -6.87 -15.56
CA TYR A 31 -6.05 -7.10 -14.67
C TYR A 31 -5.16 -5.85 -14.57
N ILE A 32 -4.80 -5.25 -15.70
CA ILE A 32 -3.94 -4.05 -15.75
C ILE A 32 -4.63 -2.85 -15.07
N LEU A 33 -5.92 -2.64 -15.32
CA LEU A 33 -6.68 -1.56 -14.68
C LEU A 33 -6.74 -1.74 -13.16
N HIS A 34 -6.94 -2.98 -12.69
CA HIS A 34 -6.90 -3.29 -11.27
C HIS A 34 -5.52 -3.00 -10.65
N LEU A 35 -4.42 -3.36 -11.33
CA LEU A 35 -3.08 -3.03 -10.87
C LEU A 35 -2.86 -1.51 -10.77
N ILE A 36 -3.33 -0.74 -11.75
CA ILE A 36 -3.24 0.73 -11.72
C ILE A 36 -4.03 1.30 -10.54
N GLN A 37 -5.26 0.83 -10.32
CA GLN A 37 -6.08 1.27 -9.19
C GLN A 37 -5.42 0.94 -7.85
N LYS A 38 -4.89 -0.28 -7.70
CA LYS A 38 -4.17 -0.69 -6.49
C LYS A 38 -2.94 0.17 -6.25
N HIS A 39 -2.17 0.47 -7.31
CA HIS A 39 -1.01 1.34 -7.20
C HIS A 39 -1.39 2.78 -6.79
N GLN A 40 -2.46 3.34 -7.38
CA GLN A 40 -2.99 4.65 -6.99
C GLN A 40 -3.41 4.66 -5.52
N GLN A 41 -4.17 3.64 -5.07
CA GLN A 41 -4.60 3.53 -3.68
C GLN A 41 -3.42 3.45 -2.72
N GLN A 42 -2.40 2.64 -3.02
CA GLN A 42 -1.19 2.53 -2.20
C GLN A 42 -0.43 3.86 -2.12
N SER A 43 -0.34 4.60 -3.24
CA SER A 43 0.27 5.93 -3.26
C SER A 43 -0.51 6.90 -2.37
N THR A 44 -1.84 6.91 -2.49
CA THR A 44 -2.71 7.79 -1.68
C THR A 44 -2.67 7.44 -0.19
N GLU A 45 -2.67 6.16 0.17
CA GLU A 45 -2.60 5.74 1.58
C GLU A 45 -1.30 6.20 2.24
N LEU A 46 -0.17 6.06 1.55
CA LEU A 46 1.12 6.55 2.05
C LEU A 46 1.12 8.07 2.20
N GLU A 47 0.58 8.80 1.22
CA GLU A 47 0.47 10.27 1.29
C GLU A 47 -0.42 10.72 2.46
N VAL A 48 -1.53 10.02 2.70
CA VAL A 48 -2.41 10.30 3.85
C VAL A 48 -1.66 10.07 5.16
N MET A 49 -1.01 8.92 5.33
CA MET A 49 -0.22 8.62 6.54
C MET A 49 0.90 9.63 6.76
N LEU A 50 1.57 10.08 5.70
CA LEU A 50 2.61 11.10 5.78
C LEU A 50 2.04 12.44 6.24
N ASN A 51 0.91 12.85 5.67
CA ASN A 51 0.22 14.08 6.08
C ASN A 51 -0.24 14.00 7.54
N GLU A 52 -0.81 12.88 7.98
CA GLU A 52 -1.16 12.65 9.39
C GLU A 52 0.07 12.78 10.30
N GLY A 53 1.22 12.24 9.88
CA GLY A 53 2.49 12.38 10.59
C GLY A 53 2.96 13.84 10.68
N ILE A 54 2.87 14.61 9.59
CA ILE A 54 3.22 16.03 9.56
C ILE A 54 2.29 16.86 10.46
N GLU A 55 0.99 16.54 10.47
CA GLU A 55 -0.03 17.20 11.28
C GLU A 55 -0.02 16.73 12.75
N SER A 56 0.69 15.65 13.08
CA SER A 56 0.75 15.07 14.44
C SER A 56 1.47 15.94 15.48
N GLY A 57 2.08 17.05 15.05
CA GLY A 57 2.74 18.02 15.90
C GLY A 57 4.25 18.00 15.78
N LEU A 58 4.94 18.57 16.78
CA LEU A 58 6.40 18.65 16.75
C LEU A 58 7.03 17.27 16.99
N PRO A 59 8.07 16.89 16.23
CA PRO A 59 8.79 15.65 16.46
C PRO A 59 9.43 15.67 17.84
N ILE A 60 9.39 14.53 18.52
CA ILE A 60 10.08 14.30 19.79
C ILE A 60 11.28 13.40 19.56
N GLU A 61 12.31 13.54 20.38
CA GLU A 61 13.43 12.61 20.39
C GLU A 61 12.98 11.25 20.96
N VAL A 62 13.24 10.20 20.20
CA VAL A 62 12.88 8.82 20.58
C VAL A 62 14.10 8.15 21.21
N THR A 63 14.16 8.16 22.53
CA THR A 63 15.22 7.53 23.34
C THR A 63 14.83 6.14 23.85
N GLU A 64 15.80 5.39 24.40
CA GLU A 64 15.51 4.10 25.06
C GLU A 64 14.54 4.26 26.24
N SER A 65 14.73 5.30 27.06
CA SER A 65 13.84 5.59 28.20
C SER A 65 12.42 5.95 27.76
N TRP A 66 12.27 6.64 26.62
CA TRP A 66 10.96 6.90 26.03
C TRP A 66 10.24 5.60 25.64
N TRP A 67 10.96 4.66 25.02
CA TRP A 67 10.42 3.35 24.65
C TRP A 67 9.98 2.52 25.85
N GLU A 68 10.77 2.52 26.92
CA GLU A 68 10.43 1.82 28.17
C GLU A 68 9.16 2.39 28.79
N GLN A 69 9.06 3.72 28.93
CA GLN A 69 7.86 4.38 29.44
C GLN A 69 6.64 4.06 28.59
N LYS A 70 6.77 4.11 27.25
CA LYS A 70 5.67 3.84 26.34
C LYS A 70 5.16 2.40 26.47
N ARG A 71 6.05 1.42 26.61
CA ARG A 71 5.67 0.01 26.83
C ARG A 71 4.94 -0.18 28.15
N SER A 72 5.45 0.40 29.23
CA SER A 72 4.80 0.33 30.55
C SER A 72 3.37 0.89 30.52
N MET A 73 3.17 2.04 29.88
CA MET A 73 1.84 2.64 29.70
C MET A 73 0.88 1.74 28.89
N LEU A 74 1.39 1.06 27.87
CA LEU A 74 0.56 0.16 27.07
C LEU A 74 0.16 -1.08 27.88
N VAL A 75 1.09 -1.70 28.61
CA VAL A 75 0.80 -2.87 29.45
C VAL A 75 -0.24 -2.54 30.52
N GLU A 76 -0.12 -1.37 31.18
CA GLU A 76 -1.10 -0.91 32.17
C GLU A 76 -2.49 -0.71 31.54
N LYS A 77 -2.56 -0.08 30.36
CA LYS A 77 -3.82 0.18 29.64
C LYS A 77 -4.55 -1.08 29.17
N PHE A 78 -3.84 -2.19 28.96
CA PHE A 78 -4.42 -3.47 28.50
C PHE A 78 -4.50 -4.53 29.61
N SER A 79 -4.27 -4.15 30.88
CA SER A 79 -4.41 -5.04 32.04
C SER A 79 -5.75 -4.90 32.78
N ASP A 80 -6.61 -3.97 32.34
CA ASP A 80 -8.04 -3.85 32.68
C ASP A 80 -8.92 -4.31 31.50
#